data_AF-A0A2V7X781-F1
#
_entry.id   AF-A0A2V7X781-F1
#
_cell.length_a   1.000
_cell.length_b   1.000
_cell.length_c   1.000
_cell.angle_alpha   90.00
_cell.angle_beta   90.00
_cell.angle_gamma   90.00
#
_symmetry.space_group_name_H-M   'P 1'
#
loop_
_entity.id
_entity.type
_entity.pdbx_description
1 polymer ?
#
loop_
_entity_poly.entity_id
_entity_poly.type
_entity_poly.pdbx_seq_one_letter_code
_entity_poly.pdbx_strand_id
1 'polypeptide(L)' 'MKTGRLLKFQRPGGDVQAYLYQEAGVFRASVFVLGPSGRKDEPLEILTGPSESAVERDLRAWVDAHFPAAPK' A
#
# COMPACT_ATOMS: atom_id res chain seq x y z
N MET A 1 1.97 17.85 12.18
CA MET A 1 1.03 17.53 11.08
C MET A 1 1.31 16.11 10.62
N LYS A 2 0.31 15.22 10.58
CA LYS A 2 0.48 13.87 10.02
C LYS A 2 0.44 13.96 8.50
N THR A 3 1.59 14.15 7.86
CA THR A 3 1.74 14.10 6.40
C THR A 3 1.74 12.65 5.95
N GLY A 4 0.55 12.11 5.71
CA GLY A 4 0.38 10.83 5.02
C GLY A 4 0.09 11.05 3.53
N ARG A 5 0.60 10.17 2.67
CA ARG A 5 0.34 10.14 1.22
C ARG A 5 -0.45 8.88 0.87
N LEU A 6 -1.53 9.06 0.11
CA LEU A 6 -2.30 7.96 -0.44
C LEU A 6 -1.72 7.54 -1.79
N LEU A 7 -1.34 6.28 -1.91
CA LEU A 7 -0.93 5.63 -3.15
C LEU A 7 -2.05 4.73 -3.64
N LYS A 8 -2.33 4.75 -4.94
CA LYS A 8 -3.40 3.96 -5.57
C LYS A 8 -2.83 3.15 -6.72
N PHE A 9 -3.19 1.87 -6.78
CA PHE A 9 -2.75 0.92 -7.80
C PHE A 9 -3.98 0.23 -8.38
N GLN A 10 -4.25 0.49 -9.66
CA GLN A 10 -5.34 -0.19 -10.37
C GLN A 10 -4.90 -1.62 -10.71
N ARG A 11 -5.71 -2.62 -10.32
CA ARG A 11 -5.42 -4.04 -10.56
C ARG A 11 -6.66 -4.81 -11.01
N PRO A 12 -6.49 -5.89 -11.79
CA PRO A 12 -7.59 -6.77 -12.13
C PRO A 12 -8.13 -7.43 -10.86
N GLY A 13 -9.39 -7.14 -10.50
CA GLY A 13 -10.02 -7.67 -9.29
C GLY A 13 -10.23 -6.67 -8.14
N GLY A 14 -9.70 -5.45 -8.26
CA GLY A 14 -9.95 -4.37 -7.30
C GLY A 14 -8.82 -3.36 -7.24
N ASP A 15 -9.12 -2.15 -6.78
CA ASP A 15 -8.10 -1.13 -6.56
C ASP A 15 -7.34 -1.43 -5.27
N VAL A 16 -6.02 -1.46 -5.34
CA VAL A 16 -5.17 -1.53 -4.15
C VAL A 16 -4.82 -0.10 -3.74
N GLN A 17 -5.05 0.25 -2.48
CA GLN A 17 -4.68 1.53 -1.92
C GLN A 17 -3.70 1.33 -0.79
N ALA A 18 -2.75 2.24 -0.64
CA ALA A 18 -1.82 2.21 0.47
C ALA A 18 -1.67 3.61 1.06
N TYR A 19 -1.80 3.70 2.39
CA TYR A 19 -1.58 4.94 3.11
C TYR A 19 -0.15 4.93 3.66
N LEU A 20 0.72 5.75 3.09
CA LEU A 20 2.11 5.93 3.51
C LEU A 20 2.19 7.08 4.49
N TYR A 21 2.69 6.86 5.70
CA TYR A 21 2.73 7.86 6.76
C TYR A 21 3.96 7.67 7.65
N GLN A 22 4.31 8.71 8.39
CA GLN A 22 5.33 8.61 9.43
C GLN A 22 4.67 8.57 10.81
N GLU A 23 5.09 7.64 11.65
CA GLU A 23 4.65 7.50 13.03
C GLU A 23 5.84 7.22 13.94
N ALA A 24 6.00 8.03 14.99
CA ALA A 24 7.11 7.93 15.95
C ALA A 24 8.50 7.84 15.29
N GLY A 25 8.71 8.57 14.18
CA GLY A 25 9.99 8.59 13.44
C GLY A 25 10.15 7.47 12.41
N VAL A 26 9.24 6.49 12.35
CA VAL A 26 9.28 5.35 11.42
C VAL A 26 8.31 5.59 10.27
N PHE A 27 8.73 5.32 9.03
CA PHE A 27 7.84 5.33 7.88
C PHE A 27 7.08 4.01 7.80
N ARG A 28 5.78 4.09 7.56
CA ARG A 28 4.84 2.96 7.51
C ARG A 28 3.93 3.10 6.30
N ALA A 29 3.60 1.99 5.64
CA ALA A 29 2.55 1.94 4.63
C ALA A 29 1.54 0.85 4.97
N SER A 30 0.29 1.24 5.18
CA SER A 30 -0.82 0.31 5.41
C SER A 30 -1.56 0.09 4.10
N VAL A 31 -1.65 -1.16 3.66
CA VAL A 31 -2.23 -1.57 2.38
C VAL A 31 -3.66 -2.05 2.56
N PHE A 32 -4.55 -1.62 1.68
CA PHE A 32 -5.98 -1.94 1.67
C PHE A 32 -6.38 -2.35 0.25
N VAL A 33 -7.24 -3.35 0.14
CA VAL A 33 -7.83 -3.76 -1.15
C VAL A 33 -9.27 -3.31 -1.18
N LEU A 34 -9.60 -2.42 -2.12
CA LEU A 34 -10.96 -2.00 -2.39
C LEU A 34 -11.53 -2.89 -3.49
N GLY A 35 -12.23 -3.93 -3.05
CA GLY A 35 -12.98 -4.85 -3.90
C GLY A 35 -14.11 -5.51 -3.11
N PRO A 36 -15.02 -6.26 -3.77
CA PRO A 36 -16.14 -6.94 -3.11
C PRO A 36 -15.69 -7.97 -2.05
N SER A 37 -14.44 -8.41 -2.10
CA SER A 37 -13.83 -9.43 -1.24
C SER A 37 -12.85 -8.87 -0.19
N GLY A 38 -12.59 -7.56 -0.17
CA GLY A 38 -11.64 -6.95 0.77
C GLY A 38 -12.30 -6.52 2.08
N ARG A 39 -11.70 -6.89 3.23
CA ARG A 39 -12.07 -6.29 4.53
C ARG A 39 -11.68 -4.81 4.49
N LYS A 40 -12.66 -3.91 4.59
CA LYS A 40 -12.45 -2.46 4.47
C LYS A 40 -11.70 -1.86 5.67
N ASP A 41 -11.75 -2.53 6.82
CA ASP A 41 -11.30 -1.94 8.09
C ASP A 41 -9.98 -2.52 8.62
N GLU A 42 -9.44 -3.56 7.97
CA GLU A 42 -8.16 -4.16 8.35
C GLU A 42 -7.15 -4.02 7.21
N PRO A 43 -5.95 -3.48 7.47
CA PRO A 43 -4.91 -3.46 6.47
C PRO A 43 -4.49 -4.89 6.13
N LEU A 44 -4.40 -5.19 4.84
CA LEU A 44 -3.95 -6.47 4.32
C LEU A 44 -2.46 -6.70 4.63
N GLU A 45 -1.68 -5.61 4.63
CA GLU A 45 -0.24 -5.63 4.88
C GLU A 45 0.19 -4.28 5.48
N ILE A 46 1.23 -4.31 6.32
CA ILE A 46 1.86 -3.09 6.85
C ILE A 46 3.36 -3.18 6.62
N LEU A 47 3.86 -2.34 5.72
CA LEU A 47 5.28 -2.21 5.44
C LEU A 47 5.88 -1.12 6.31
N THR A 48 7.11 -1.30 6.77
CA THR A 48 7.83 -0.27 7.53
C THR A 48 9.25 -0.12 7.02
N GLY A 49 9.83 1.07 7.19
CA GLY A 49 11.18 1.32 6.69
C GLY A 49 11.80 2.62 7.19
N PRO A 50 13.10 2.81 6.90
CA PRO A 50 13.88 3.93 7.41
C PRO A 50 13.61 5.25 6.68
N SER A 51 13.00 5.21 5.48
CA SER A 51 12.66 6.40 4.70
C SER A 51 11.38 6.20 3.90
N GLU A 52 10.73 7.30 3.54
CA GLU A 52 9.52 7.29 2.71
C GLU A 52 9.75 6.55 1.39
N SER A 53 10.86 6.84 0.70
CA SER A 53 11.19 6.25 -0.60
C SER A 53 11.48 4.75 -0.51
N ALA A 54 12.08 4.29 0.60
CA ALA A 54 12.30 2.85 0.80
C ALA A 54 10.96 2.12 0.95
N VAL A 55 10.06 2.64 1.79
CA VAL A 55 8.73 2.03 1.98
C VAL A 55 7.91 2.09 0.70
N GLU A 56 7.93 3.19 -0.06
CA GLU A 56 7.23 3.26 -1.34
C GLU A 56 7.75 2.24 -2.36
N ARG A 57 9.08 2.08 -2.47
CA ARG A 57 9.68 1.10 -3.38
C ARG A 57 9.26 -0.33 -3.00
N ASP A 58 9.39 -0.67 -1.73
CA ASP A 58 9.10 -2.01 -1.24
C ASP A 58 7.59 -2.31 -1.33
N LEU A 59 6.75 -1.29 -1.11
CA LEU A 59 5.31 -1.34 -1.35
C LEU A 59 4.97 -1.64 -2.81
N ARG A 60 5.60 -0.93 -3.77
CA ARG A 60 5.37 -1.18 -5.20
C ARG A 60 5.73 -2.62 -5.57
N ALA A 61 6.89 -3.09 -5.12
CA ALA A 61 7.33 -4.47 -5.36
C ALA A 61 6.36 -5.50 -4.75
N TRP A 62 5.88 -5.25 -3.52
CA TRP A 62 4.92 -6.12 -2.86
C TRP A 62 3.58 -6.14 -3.62
N VAL A 63 3.06 -4.98 -4.03
CA VAL A 63 1.81 -4.90 -4.80
C VAL A 63 1.94 -5.62 -6.14
N ASP A 64 3.06 -5.47 -6.84
CA ASP A 64 3.27 -6.13 -8.13
C ASP A 64 3.38 -7.66 -7.99
N ALA A 65 3.94 -8.15 -6.88
CA ALA A 65 4.03 -9.59 -6.60
C ALA A 65 2.69 -10.21 -6.19
N HIS A 66 1.86 -9.50 -5.41
CA HIS A 66 0.59 -10.02 -4.88
C HIS A 66 -0.61 -9.74 -5.79
N PHE A 67 -0.57 -8.64 -6.54
CA PHE A 67 -1.61 -8.20 -7.45
C PHE A 67 -0.97 -7.96 -8.82
N PRO A 68 -0.75 -9.01 -9.63
CA PRO A 68 -0.20 -8.86 -10.95
C PRO A 68 -1.12 -7.98 -11.82
N ALA A 69 -0.52 -7.02 -12.53
CA ALA A 69 -1.25 -6.27 -13.54
C ALA A 69 -1.75 -7.21 -14.64
N ALA A 70 -2.89 -6.88 -15.27
CA ALA A 70 -3.33 -7.65 -16.43
C ALA A 70 -2.23 -7.64 -17.50
N PRO A 71 -2.00 -8.77 -18.20
CA PRO A 71 -1.19 -8.74 -19.40
C PRO A 71 -1.79 -7.68 -20.34
N LYS A 72 -0.95 -6.76 -20.80
CA LYS A 72 -1.31 -5.76 -21.80
C LYS A 72 -1.71 -6.42 -23.12
#